data_AF-A0A212ES32-F1
#
_entry.id   AF-A0A212ES32-F1
#
_cell.length_a   1.000
_cell.length_b   1.000
_cell.length_c   1.000
_cell.angle_alpha   90.00
_cell.angle_beta   90.00
_cell.angle_gamma   90.00
#
_symmetry.space_group_name_H-M   'P 1'
#
loop_
_entity.id
_entity.type
_entity.pdbx_description
1 polymer ?
#
loop_
_entity_poly.entity_id
_entity_poly.type
_entity_poly.pdbx_seq_one_letter_code
_entity_poly.pdbx_strand_id
1 'polypeptide(L)'
;MTEVGETANRVQTLLQEAIEFEKQCNNDLDAASLVIDEGEVLMKDPLSSVDHIESKCEELRRTSSLLIEKIQKRNMLLTKAREVMDRIDKANDWCATGVEILAGEGGLIAVDKSLEDAKSFGLTSPEQFRDMLMQSATPETRALVTQVMYYIR
;
A
#
# COMPACT_ATOMS: atom_id res chain seq x y z
N MET A 1 4.35 16.97 11.92
CA MET A 1 4.72 15.92 10.96
C MET A 1 4.22 14.62 11.56
N THR A 2 3.26 13.96 10.93
CA THR A 2 2.73 12.66 11.42
C THR A 2 3.80 11.60 11.15
N GLU A 3 4.15 10.80 12.16
CA GLU A 3 5.15 9.74 11.98
C GLU A 3 4.58 8.60 11.11
N VAL A 4 5.46 7.91 10.38
CA VAL A 4 5.08 6.81 9.47
C VAL A 4 4.33 5.71 10.24
N GLY A 5 4.77 5.37 11.45
CA GLY A 5 4.12 4.37 12.31
C GLY A 5 2.71 4.76 12.75
N GLU A 6 2.46 6.04 13.02
CA GLU A 6 1.12 6.56 13.35
C GLU A 6 0.16 6.39 12.16
N THR A 7 0.67 6.63 10.93
CA THR A 7 -0.09 6.46 9.70
C THR A 7 -0.40 4.99 9.41
N ALA A 8 0.56 4.07 9.63
CA ALA A 8 0.37 2.64 9.41
C ALA A 8 -0.69 2.05 10.35
N ASN A 9 -0.62 2.38 11.64
CA ASN A 9 -1.61 1.98 12.64
C ASN A 9 -3.00 2.56 12.32
N ARG A 10 -3.05 3.79 11.82
CA ARG A 10 -4.30 4.42 11.38
C ARG A 10 -4.94 3.69 10.22
N VAL A 11 -4.16 3.32 9.19
CA VAL A 11 -4.65 2.53 8.04
C VAL A 11 -5.16 1.16 8.49
N GLN A 12 -4.46 0.51 9.42
CA GLN A 12 -4.90 -0.77 9.98
C GLN A 12 -6.24 -0.64 10.73
N THR A 13 -6.41 0.42 11.52
CA THR A 13 -7.67 0.70 12.23
C THR A 13 -8.81 0.93 11.24
N LEU A 14 -8.58 1.74 10.19
CA LEU A 14 -9.57 2.00 9.15
C LEU A 14 -9.95 0.74 8.37
N LEU A 15 -9.02 -0.21 8.16
CA LEU A 15 -9.33 -1.51 7.58
C LEU A 15 -10.27 -2.32 8.46
N GLN A 16 -10.04 -2.36 9.78
CA GLN A 16 -10.90 -3.08 10.70
C GLN A 16 -12.30 -2.46 10.79
N GLU A 17 -12.39 -1.14 10.89
CA GLU A 17 -13.65 -0.40 10.81
C GLU A 17 -14.36 -0.66 9.48
N ALA A 18 -13.60 -0.78 8.39
CA ALA A 18 -14.17 -1.00 7.08
C ALA A 18 -14.80 -2.39 6.94
N ILE A 19 -14.18 -3.42 7.52
CA ILE A 19 -14.70 -4.79 7.57
C ILE A 19 -16.00 -4.86 8.39
N GLU A 20 -16.04 -4.21 9.55
CA GLU A 20 -17.25 -4.20 10.39
C GLU A 20 -18.40 -3.46 9.68
N PHE A 21 -18.10 -2.33 9.05
CA PHE A 21 -19.09 -1.61 8.27
C PHE A 21 -19.61 -2.40 7.06
N GLU A 22 -18.74 -3.13 6.35
CA GLU A 22 -19.15 -4.02 5.26
C GLU A 22 -20.10 -5.10 5.76
N LYS A 23 -19.83 -5.69 6.93
CA LYS A 23 -20.73 -6.67 7.54
C LYS A 23 -22.11 -6.07 7.85
N GLN A 24 -22.16 -4.86 8.40
CA GLN A 24 -23.44 -4.19 8.63
C GLN A 24 -24.19 -3.93 7.32
N CYS A 25 -23.49 -3.44 6.29
CA CYS A 25 -24.09 -3.22 4.99
C CYS A 25 -24.59 -4.51 4.34
N ASN A 26 -23.92 -5.64 4.53
CA ASN A 26 -24.40 -6.93 4.02
C ASN A 26 -25.74 -7.33 4.65
N ASN A 27 -25.93 -7.07 5.96
CA ASN A 27 -27.23 -7.29 6.59
C ASN A 27 -28.33 -6.40 5.97
N ASP A 28 -28.01 -5.13 5.68
CA ASP A 28 -28.93 -4.20 5.05
C ASP A 28 -29.25 -4.59 3.59
N LEU A 29 -28.25 -5.13 2.87
CA LEU A 29 -28.40 -5.65 1.51
C LEU A 29 -29.26 -6.91 1.47
N ASP A 30 -29.09 -7.82 2.45
CA ASP A 30 -29.92 -9.01 2.59
C ASP A 30 -31.37 -8.62 2.87
N ALA A 31 -31.59 -7.66 3.79
CA ALA A 31 -32.92 -7.12 4.07
C ALA A 31 -33.54 -6.46 2.83
N ALA A 32 -32.75 -5.69 2.07
CA ALA A 32 -33.20 -5.08 0.83
C ALA A 32 -33.61 -6.13 -0.22
N SER A 33 -32.86 -7.23 -0.34
CA SER A 33 -33.20 -8.36 -1.22
C SER A 33 -34.54 -8.98 -0.84
N LEU A 34 -34.78 -9.23 0.46
CA LEU A 34 -36.05 -9.78 0.94
C LEU A 34 -37.23 -8.85 0.62
N VAL A 35 -37.07 -7.54 0.81
CA VAL A 35 -38.11 -6.55 0.48
C VAL A 35 -38.40 -6.51 -1.02
N ILE A 36 -37.37 -6.66 -1.85
CA ILE A 36 -37.54 -6.76 -3.31
C ILE A 36 -38.34 -8.02 -3.65
N ASP A 37 -37.99 -9.17 -3.07
CA ASP A 37 -38.70 -10.44 -3.30
C ASP A 37 -40.18 -10.35 -2.89
N GLU A 38 -40.47 -9.74 -1.73
CA GLU A 38 -41.83 -9.48 -1.26
C GLU A 38 -42.59 -8.54 -2.22
N GLY A 39 -41.92 -7.49 -2.72
CA GLY A 39 -42.47 -6.59 -3.73
C GLY A 39 -42.83 -7.32 -5.03
N GLU A 40 -41.98 -8.23 -5.48
CA GLU A 40 -42.23 -9.06 -6.67
C GLU A 40 -43.39 -10.04 -6.50
N VAL A 41 -43.63 -10.51 -5.28
CA VAL A 41 -44.85 -11.28 -4.96
C VAL A 41 -46.08 -10.38 -4.97
N LEU A 42 -46.02 -9.20 -4.35
CA LEU A 42 -47.15 -8.29 -4.23
C LEU A 42 -47.63 -7.75 -5.59
N MET A 43 -46.71 -7.51 -6.53
CA MET A 43 -47.02 -7.07 -7.89
C MET A 43 -47.86 -8.09 -8.70
N LYS A 44 -47.99 -9.34 -8.23
CA LYS A 44 -48.87 -10.35 -8.84
C LYS A 44 -50.33 -10.18 -8.43
N ASP A 45 -50.63 -9.40 -7.38
CA ASP A 45 -51.99 -9.08 -6.97
C ASP A 45 -52.59 -8.03 -7.92
N PRO A 46 -53.72 -8.32 -8.60
CA PRO A 46 -54.38 -7.39 -9.52
C PRO A 46 -54.87 -6.08 -8.87
N LEU A 47 -54.99 -6.05 -7.53
CA LEU A 47 -55.42 -4.86 -6.78
C LEU A 47 -54.24 -4.04 -6.26
N SER A 48 -53.00 -4.51 -6.47
CA SER A 48 -51.80 -3.82 -6.02
C SER A 48 -51.46 -2.61 -6.90
N SER A 49 -50.70 -1.68 -6.33
CA SER A 49 -50.19 -0.51 -7.04
C SER A 49 -48.87 -0.85 -7.73
N VAL A 50 -48.95 -1.66 -8.79
CA VAL A 50 -47.80 -2.28 -9.47
C VAL A 50 -46.72 -1.25 -9.82
N ASP A 51 -47.07 -0.16 -10.51
CA ASP A 51 -46.11 0.87 -10.93
C ASP A 51 -45.32 1.49 -9.77
N HIS A 52 -46.00 1.71 -8.63
CA HIS A 52 -45.36 2.27 -7.44
C HIS A 52 -44.44 1.27 -6.74
N ILE A 53 -44.85 0.00 -6.67
CA ILE A 53 -44.05 -1.08 -6.07
C ILE A 53 -42.81 -1.34 -6.93
N GLU A 54 -42.99 -1.42 -8.25
CA GLU A 54 -41.90 -1.64 -9.21
C GLU A 54 -40.85 -0.52 -9.11
N SER A 55 -41.30 0.74 -9.13
CA SER A 55 -40.41 1.90 -9.00
C SER A 55 -39.57 1.85 -7.72
N LYS A 56 -40.16 1.43 -6.60
CA LYS A 56 -39.44 1.30 -5.31
C LYS A 56 -38.48 0.12 -5.29
N CYS A 57 -38.84 -1.01 -5.87
CA CYS A 57 -37.94 -2.15 -6.01
C CYS A 57 -36.73 -1.82 -6.91
N GLU A 58 -36.95 -1.09 -8.01
CA GLU A 58 -35.87 -0.62 -8.87
C GLU A 58 -34.95 0.39 -8.18
N GLU A 59 -35.51 1.35 -7.44
CA GLU A 59 -34.74 2.30 -6.64
C GLU A 59 -33.86 1.58 -5.61
N LEU A 60 -34.41 0.57 -4.93
CA LEU A 60 -33.70 -0.22 -3.94
C LEU A 60 -32.60 -1.09 -4.55
N ARG A 61 -32.86 -1.73 -5.71
CA ARG A 61 -31.82 -2.46 -6.48
C ARG A 61 -30.67 -1.55 -6.91
N ARG A 62 -30.99 -0.36 -7.41
CA ARG A 62 -30.00 0.62 -7.87
C ARG A 62 -29.14 1.12 -6.69
N THR A 63 -29.77 1.42 -5.57
CA THR A 63 -29.07 1.87 -4.35
C THR A 63 -28.21 0.77 -3.74
N SER A 64 -28.70 -0.47 -3.72
CA SER A 64 -27.95 -1.65 -3.27
C SER A 64 -26.70 -1.87 -4.12
N SER A 65 -26.84 -1.81 -5.45
CA SER A 65 -25.72 -1.90 -6.38
C SER A 65 -24.67 -0.81 -6.15
N LEU A 66 -25.12 0.44 -5.94
CA LEU A 66 -24.23 1.56 -5.65
C LEU A 66 -23.49 1.36 -4.32
N LEU A 67 -24.17 0.89 -3.27
CA LEU A 67 -23.57 0.62 -1.97
C LEU A 67 -22.45 -0.43 -2.09
N ILE A 68 -22.71 -1.54 -2.80
CA ILE A 68 -21.73 -2.59 -3.07
C ILE A 68 -20.49 -2.01 -3.76
N GLU A 69 -20.67 -1.22 -4.82
CA GLU A 69 -19.56 -0.59 -5.55
C GLU A 69 -18.73 0.31 -4.62
N LYS A 70 -19.37 1.10 -3.76
CA LYS A 70 -18.69 2.00 -2.82
C LYS A 70 -17.89 1.24 -1.77
N ILE A 71 -18.44 0.16 -1.22
CA ILE A 71 -17.74 -0.69 -0.24
C ILE A 71 -16.52 -1.33 -0.88
N GLN A 72 -16.69 -1.97 -2.05
CA GLN A 72 -15.58 -2.60 -2.79
C GLN A 72 -14.48 -1.59 -3.10
N LYS A 73 -14.85 -0.40 -3.59
CA LYS A 73 -13.89 0.68 -3.87
C LYS A 73 -13.16 1.14 -2.60
N ARG A 74 -13.86 1.32 -1.48
CA ARG A 74 -13.24 1.71 -0.21
C ARG A 74 -12.24 0.66 0.27
N ASN A 75 -12.64 -0.61 0.27
CA ASN A 75 -11.79 -1.72 0.72
C ASN A 75 -10.54 -1.88 -0.16
N MET A 76 -10.70 -1.76 -1.48
CA MET A 76 -9.59 -1.76 -2.44
C MET A 76 -8.60 -0.62 -2.15
N LEU A 77 -9.10 0.60 -1.91
CA LEU A 77 -8.24 1.76 -1.63
C LEU A 77 -7.49 1.63 -0.30
N LEU A 78 -8.16 1.15 0.75
CA LEU A 78 -7.53 0.93 2.05
C LEU A 78 -6.47 -0.18 1.99
N THR A 79 -6.72 -1.25 1.25
CA THR A 79 -5.74 -2.33 1.03
C THR A 79 -4.49 -1.78 0.33
N LYS A 80 -4.67 -0.99 -0.74
CA LYS A 80 -3.55 -0.32 -1.43
C LYS A 80 -2.79 0.65 -0.52
N ALA A 81 -3.49 1.41 0.32
CA ALA A 81 -2.85 2.29 1.29
C ALA A 81 -1.98 1.48 2.27
N ARG A 82 -2.45 0.31 2.73
CA ARG A 82 -1.69 -0.57 3.61
C ARG A 82 -0.43 -1.10 2.93
N GLU A 83 -0.54 -1.55 1.69
CA GLU A 83 0.61 -2.01 0.91
C GLU A 83 1.67 -0.90 0.74
N VAL A 84 1.25 0.34 0.51
CA VAL A 84 2.16 1.49 0.43
C VAL A 84 2.86 1.71 1.77
N MET A 85 2.13 1.70 2.89
CA MET A 85 2.75 1.84 4.21
C MET A 85 3.78 0.73 4.48
N ASP A 86 3.47 -0.51 4.15
CA ASP A 86 4.38 -1.66 4.33
C ASP A 86 5.69 -1.52 3.51
N ARG A 87 5.60 -0.93 2.32
CA ARG A 87 6.79 -0.61 1.50
C ARG A 87 7.60 0.54 2.08
N ILE A 88 6.94 1.56 2.63
CA ILE A 88 7.61 2.68 3.30
C ILE A 88 8.35 2.19 4.54
N ASP A 89 7.73 1.33 5.36
CA ASP A 89 8.36 0.75 6.54
C ASP A 89 9.63 -0.02 6.16
N LYS A 90 9.56 -0.88 5.14
CA LYS A 90 10.75 -1.60 4.62
C LYS A 90 11.85 -0.66 4.10
N ALA A 91 11.46 0.42 3.41
CA ALA A 91 12.42 1.41 2.93
C ALA A 91 13.09 2.16 4.10
N ASN A 92 12.34 2.47 5.16
CA ASN A 92 12.88 3.09 6.36
C ASN A 92 13.85 2.16 7.10
N ASP A 93 13.50 0.88 7.26
CA ASP A 93 14.39 -0.12 7.88
C ASP A 93 15.69 -0.29 7.08
N TRP A 94 15.60 -0.32 5.75
CA TRP A 94 16.76 -0.35 4.86
C TRP A 94 17.64 0.88 5.08
N CYS A 95 17.06 2.08 5.10
CA CYS A 95 17.78 3.33 5.32
C CYS A 95 18.42 3.38 6.71
N ALA A 96 17.71 2.94 7.76
CA ALA A 96 18.24 2.87 9.12
C ALA A 96 19.46 1.92 9.20
N THR A 97 19.34 0.74 8.60
CA THR A 97 20.46 -0.21 8.49
C THR A 97 21.65 0.40 7.75
N GLY A 98 21.39 1.11 6.64
CA GLY A 98 22.43 1.80 5.89
C GLY A 98 23.13 2.88 6.70
N VAL A 99 22.38 3.67 7.48
CA VAL A 99 22.94 4.68 8.39
C VAL A 99 23.76 4.04 9.49
N GLU A 100 23.31 2.95 10.11
CA GLU A 100 24.07 2.22 11.13
C GLU A 100 25.38 1.65 10.59
N ILE A 101 25.36 1.07 9.38
CA ILE A 101 26.57 0.59 8.69
C ILE A 101 27.55 1.75 8.45
N LEU A 102 27.04 2.90 8.01
CA LEU A 102 27.88 4.08 7.75
C LEU A 102 28.39 4.76 9.04
N ALA A 103 27.66 4.64 10.15
CA ALA A 103 27.96 5.31 11.41
C ALA A 103 28.83 4.48 12.38
N GLY A 104 28.90 3.15 12.23
CA GLY A 104 29.71 2.27 13.07
C GLY A 104 31.08 1.90 12.47
N GLU A 105 31.94 1.26 13.26
CA GLU A 105 33.18 0.61 12.78
C GLU A 105 32.94 -0.50 11.74
N GLY A 106 31.68 -0.96 11.60
CA GLY A 106 31.22 -1.92 10.59
C GLY A 106 31.19 -1.39 9.15
N GLY A 107 31.35 -0.08 8.94
CA GLY A 107 31.54 0.49 7.60
C GLY A 107 32.77 -0.08 6.88
N LEU A 108 33.82 -0.42 7.63
CA LEU A 108 35.00 -1.12 7.10
C LEU A 108 34.68 -2.58 6.72
N ILE A 109 33.89 -3.29 7.52
CA ILE A 109 33.51 -4.69 7.25
C ILE A 109 32.53 -4.78 6.07
N ALA A 110 31.63 -3.80 5.91
CA ALA A 110 30.73 -3.70 4.76
C ALA A 110 31.47 -3.28 3.49
N VAL A 111 32.50 -2.43 3.60
CA VAL A 111 33.45 -2.15 2.52
C VAL A 111 34.22 -3.42 2.15
N ASP A 112 34.68 -4.21 3.12
CA ASP A 112 35.39 -5.47 2.86
C ASP A 112 34.50 -6.49 2.15
N LYS A 113 33.24 -6.65 2.57
CA LYS A 113 32.27 -7.48 1.86
C LYS A 113 31.96 -6.94 0.47
N SER A 114 31.82 -5.63 0.32
CA SER A 114 31.64 -4.99 -0.99
C SER A 114 32.88 -5.12 -1.89
N LEU A 115 34.08 -5.20 -1.31
CA LEU A 115 35.35 -5.44 -2.01
C LEU A 115 35.49 -6.92 -2.43
N GLU A 116 35.01 -7.87 -1.62
CA GLU A 116 34.88 -9.28 -2.02
C GLU A 116 33.86 -9.44 -3.15
N ASP A 117 32.70 -8.79 -3.04
CA ASP A 117 31.69 -8.77 -4.09
C ASP A 117 32.25 -8.10 -5.37
N ALA A 118 32.99 -7.00 -5.28
CA ALA A 118 33.66 -6.34 -6.41
C ALA A 118 34.71 -7.21 -7.11
N LYS A 119 35.49 -8.01 -6.36
CA LYS A 119 36.41 -9.01 -6.92
C LYS A 119 35.66 -10.11 -7.66
N SER A 120 34.48 -10.51 -7.18
CA SER A 120 33.62 -11.49 -7.87
C SER A 120 33.03 -10.95 -9.18
N PHE A 121 32.89 -9.61 -9.31
CA PHE A 121 32.52 -8.93 -10.55
C PHE A 121 33.69 -8.67 -11.52
N GLY A 122 34.91 -9.12 -11.19
CA GLY A 122 36.08 -9.00 -12.07
C GLY A 122 36.72 -7.61 -12.11
N LEU A 123 36.38 -6.72 -11.16
CA LEU A 123 36.99 -5.40 -11.05
C LEU A 123 38.41 -5.55 -10.48
N THR A 124 39.41 -5.45 -11.36
CA THR A 124 40.83 -5.74 -11.03
C THR A 124 41.64 -4.51 -10.63
N SER A 125 41.08 -3.30 -10.71
CA SER A 125 41.80 -2.08 -10.33
C SER A 125 40.95 -1.08 -9.53
N PRO A 126 41.56 -0.31 -8.60
CA PRO A 126 40.89 0.74 -7.85
C PRO A 126 40.20 1.79 -8.74
N GLU A 127 40.73 2.02 -9.95
CA GLU A 127 40.18 2.98 -10.92
C GLU A 127 38.82 2.54 -11.47
N GLN A 128 38.63 1.25 -11.76
CA GLN A 128 37.34 0.75 -12.27
C GLN A 128 36.24 0.81 -11.20
N PHE A 129 36.59 0.58 -9.94
CA PHE A 129 35.68 0.71 -8.81
C PHE A 129 35.28 2.17 -8.57
N ARG A 130 36.24 3.09 -8.69
CA ARG A 130 36.04 4.55 -8.62
C ARG A 130 35.07 5.04 -9.69
N ASP A 131 35.25 4.61 -10.94
CA ASP A 131 34.38 4.99 -12.04
C ASP A 131 32.96 4.46 -11.87
N MET A 132 32.81 3.21 -11.42
CA MET A 132 31.51 2.62 -11.12
C MET A 132 30.75 3.41 -10.03
N LEU A 133 31.42 3.74 -8.92
CA LEU A 133 30.84 4.52 -7.83
C LEU A 133 30.37 5.90 -8.31
N MET A 134 31.20 6.59 -9.11
CA MET A 134 30.86 7.90 -9.67
C MET A 134 29.69 7.85 -10.67
N GLN A 135 29.59 6.79 -11.47
CA GLN A 135 28.47 6.60 -12.40
C GLN A 135 27.16 6.30 -11.68
N SER A 136 27.22 5.63 -10.52
CA SER A 136 26.04 5.34 -9.69
C SER A 136 25.61 6.49 -8.75
N ALA A 137 26.42 7.56 -8.65
CA ALA A 137 26.17 8.63 -7.69
C ALA A 137 25.01 9.55 -8.10
N THR A 138 24.01 9.68 -7.23
CA THR A 138 22.91 10.64 -7.38
C THR A 138 23.33 12.04 -6.90
N PRO A 139 22.62 13.13 -7.25
CA PRO A 139 22.96 14.48 -6.80
C PRO A 139 23.10 14.62 -5.28
N GLU A 140 22.28 13.89 -4.52
CA GLU A 140 22.20 13.92 -3.06
C GLU A 140 23.35 13.16 -2.39
N THR A 141 23.90 12.15 -3.06
CA THR A 141 24.96 11.28 -2.54
C THR A 141 26.35 11.65 -3.07
N ARG A 142 26.42 12.52 -4.09
CA ARG A 142 27.64 12.89 -4.81
C ARG A 142 28.75 13.45 -3.93
N ALA A 143 28.42 14.28 -2.94
CA ALA A 143 29.40 14.86 -2.02
C ALA A 143 30.06 13.77 -1.16
N LEU A 144 29.25 12.83 -0.66
CA LEU A 144 29.71 11.70 0.15
C LEU A 144 30.54 10.71 -0.68
N VAL A 145 30.07 10.38 -1.89
CA VAL A 145 30.82 9.53 -2.82
C VAL A 145 32.17 10.16 -3.15
N THR A 146 32.22 11.46 -3.44
CA THR A 146 33.47 12.18 -3.71
C THR A 146 34.42 12.17 -2.50
N GLN A 147 33.89 12.27 -1.28
CA GLN A 147 34.69 12.19 -0.07
C GLN A 147 35.30 10.80 0.13
N VAL A 148 34.50 9.74 -0.06
CA VAL A 148 34.97 8.34 0.03
C VAL A 148 36.07 8.05 -1.00
N MET A 149 35.98 8.65 -2.19
CA MET A 149 36.99 8.51 -3.26
C MET A 149 38.38 9.02 -2.87
N TYR A 150 38.48 9.96 -1.94
CA TYR A 150 39.76 10.48 -1.45
C TYR A 150 40.52 9.45 -0.58
N TYR A 151 39.80 8.51 0.03
CA TYR A 151 40.36 7.52 0.95
C TYR A 151 40.73 6.20 0.29
N ILE A 152 40.26 5.94 -0.92
CA ILE A 152 40.63 4.75 -1.71
C ILE A 152 41.97 5.06 -2.40
N ARG A 153 43.09 4.43 -2.01
CA ARG A 153 44.38 4.53 -2.75
C ARG A 153 44.64 3.28 -3.56
#